data_AF-A0A3N4H7L5-F1
#
_entry.id   AF-A0A3N4H7L5-F1
#
_cell.length_a   1.000
_cell.length_b   1.000
_cell.length_c   1.000
_cell.angle_alpha   90.00
_cell.angle_beta   90.00
_cell.angle_gamma   90.00
#
_symmetry.space_group_name_H-M   'P 1'
#
loop_
_entity.id
_entity.type
_entity.pdbx_description
1 polymer ?
#
loop_
_entity_poly.entity_id
_entity_poly.type
_entity_poly.pdbx_seq_one_letter_code
_entity_poly.pdbx_strand_id
1 'polypeptide(L)'
;MLIGLLFSLDAVSQIGPTLGGSARLFNNAKAEMEKGDFEKANTYFRQIIESNLPISPEMPYYFAVTLYELGQFDNSLNFIKRYLQINGRDAEKYEEARELQRKLQEPINAILACEFCNNQGYRIQTCPTCEGKKQISQACDLCRGRGMVGCNRCFGKGLITKRNVFNLVEYHECDKCHGEGKHTCPTCDGLLNVVSACRTCQGQGMVQTEEICNHEAPTRHMSMIFERIKALHAAID
;
A
#
# COMPACT_ATOMS: atom_id res chain seq x y z
N MET A 1 35.60 -32.30 55.90
CA MET A 1 34.18 -32.39 55.45
C MET A 1 33.53 -31.06 55.83
N LEU A 2 33.42 -30.15 54.84
CA LEU A 2 32.17 -29.53 54.34
C LEU A 2 31.60 -28.45 55.29
N ILE A 3 31.19 -27.24 54.89
CA ILE A 3 31.13 -26.48 53.64
C ILE A 3 30.87 -25.02 54.05
N GLY A 4 31.47 -24.05 53.36
CA GLY A 4 31.19 -22.62 53.54
C GLY A 4 29.90 -22.17 52.86
N LEU A 5 29.25 -21.15 53.41
CA LEU A 5 28.11 -20.45 52.81
C LEU A 5 28.53 -19.01 52.50
N LEU A 6 28.88 -18.77 51.24
CA LEU A 6 29.01 -17.44 50.65
C LEU A 6 27.65 -17.07 50.04
N PHE A 7 27.02 -16.02 50.58
CA PHE A 7 25.86 -15.40 49.95
C PHE A 7 26.34 -14.43 48.88
N SER A 8 26.17 -14.80 47.61
CA SER A 8 26.32 -13.89 46.48
C SER A 8 25.05 -13.04 46.36
N LEU A 9 25.20 -11.73 46.50
CA LEU A 9 24.19 -10.74 46.14
C LEU A 9 24.31 -10.49 44.63
N ASP A 10 23.49 -11.17 43.83
CA ASP A 10 23.34 -10.82 42.42
C ASP A 10 22.46 -9.56 42.33
N ALA A 11 23.13 -8.42 42.12
CA ALA A 11 22.49 -7.19 41.68
C ALA A 11 21.95 -7.40 40.27
N VAL A 12 20.64 -7.65 40.15
CA VAL A 12 19.93 -7.63 38.86
C VAL A 12 19.94 -6.19 38.35
N SER A 13 20.84 -5.86 37.43
CA SER A 13 20.75 -4.62 36.67
C SER A 13 19.59 -4.74 35.68
N GLN A 14 18.50 -4.01 35.94
CA GLN A 14 17.43 -3.78 34.97
C GLN A 14 17.97 -2.84 33.88
N ILE A 15 18.61 -3.39 32.85
CA ILE A 15 18.90 -2.67 31.61
C ILE A 15 17.61 -2.66 30.79
N GLY A 16 16.69 -1.75 31.12
CA GLY A 16 15.61 -1.41 30.22
C GLY A 16 16.18 -0.70 28.97
N PRO A 17 15.65 -0.97 27.76
CA PRO A 17 16.09 -0.25 26.56
C PRO A 17 15.84 1.25 26.74
N THR A 18 16.80 2.07 26.32
CA THR A 18 16.75 3.53 26.44
C THR A 18 15.65 4.12 25.55
N LEU A 19 14.44 4.20 26.08
CA LEU A 19 13.24 4.73 25.43
C LEU A 19 13.26 6.25 25.18
N GLY A 20 14.36 6.96 25.44
CA GLY A 20 14.38 8.42 25.56
C GLY A 20 13.77 9.18 24.37
N GLY A 21 14.03 8.72 23.15
CA GLY A 21 13.47 9.31 21.93
C GLY A 21 11.98 8.99 21.73
N SER A 22 11.59 7.72 21.87
CA SER A 22 10.20 7.31 21.66
C SER A 22 9.28 7.78 22.79
N ALA A 23 9.76 7.81 24.04
CA ALA A 23 9.03 8.31 25.19
C ALA A 23 8.70 9.81 25.07
N ARG A 24 9.63 10.64 24.59
CA ARG A 24 9.37 12.06 24.37
C ARG A 24 8.30 12.28 23.30
N LEU A 25 8.41 11.61 22.15
CA LEU A 25 7.40 11.69 21.10
C LEU A 25 6.04 11.19 21.57
N PHE A 26 6.02 10.10 22.36
CA PHE A 26 4.80 9.54 22.91
C PHE A 26 4.10 10.49 23.90
N ASN A 27 4.87 11.14 24.78
CA ASN A 27 4.34 12.14 25.70
C ASN A 27 3.80 13.37 24.96
N ASN A 28 4.50 13.82 23.91
CA ASN A 28 4.00 14.90 23.06
C ASN A 28 2.69 14.50 22.38
N ALA A 29 2.59 13.28 21.86
CA ALA A 29 1.36 12.77 21.25
C ALA A 29 0.19 12.80 22.24
N LYS A 30 0.39 12.29 23.47
CA LYS A 30 -0.62 12.34 24.54
C LYS A 30 -1.04 13.78 24.89
N ALA A 31 -0.08 14.69 25.00
CA ALA A 31 -0.35 16.10 25.28
C ALA A 31 -1.16 16.79 24.17
N GLU A 32 -0.97 16.43 22.90
CA GLU A 32 -1.81 16.95 21.81
C GLU A 32 -3.20 16.30 21.80
N MET A 33 -3.33 15.01 22.14
CA MET A 33 -4.63 14.36 22.33
C MET A 33 -5.43 15.05 23.44
N GLU A 34 -4.80 15.43 24.56
CA GLU A 34 -5.45 16.15 25.66
C GLU A 34 -5.99 17.53 25.24
N LYS A 35 -5.40 18.14 24.21
CA LYS A 35 -5.88 19.39 23.61
C LYS A 35 -6.95 19.18 22.53
N GLY A 36 -7.22 17.93 22.15
CA GLY A 36 -8.09 17.58 21.02
C GLY A 36 -7.44 17.72 19.64
N ASP A 37 -6.13 17.96 19.57
CA ASP A 37 -5.39 18.07 18.30
C ASP A 37 -4.91 16.69 17.85
N PHE A 38 -5.85 15.89 17.34
CA PHE A 38 -5.59 14.52 16.91
C PHE A 38 -4.71 14.43 15.66
N GLU A 39 -4.71 15.45 14.79
CA GLU A 39 -3.83 15.47 13.61
C GLU A 39 -2.36 15.61 14.02
N LYS A 40 -2.09 16.51 14.96
CA LYS A 40 -0.74 16.67 15.49
C LYS A 40 -0.31 15.47 16.35
N ALA A 41 -1.22 14.89 17.12
CA ALA A 41 -0.96 13.63 17.82
C ALA A 41 -0.58 12.50 16.84
N ASN A 42 -1.34 12.35 15.76
CA ASN A 42 -1.09 11.37 14.69
C ASN A 42 0.29 11.57 14.05
N THR A 43 0.71 12.83 13.85
CA THR A 43 2.06 13.15 13.37
C THR A 43 3.14 12.60 14.31
N TYR A 44 3.02 12.80 15.62
CA TYR A 44 3.98 12.26 16.59
C TYR A 44 3.97 10.72 16.64
N PHE A 45 2.80 10.07 16.57
CA PHE A 45 2.73 8.62 16.52
C PHE A 45 3.40 8.03 15.27
N ARG A 46 3.21 8.66 14.10
CA ARG A 46 3.86 8.23 12.86
C ARG A 46 5.38 8.39 12.93
N GLN A 47 5.87 9.48 13.51
CA GLN A 47 7.31 9.67 13.77
C GLN A 47 7.89 8.56 14.66
N ILE A 48 7.16 8.07 15.67
CA ILE A 48 7.60 6.93 16.48
C ILE A 48 7.78 5.68 15.61
N ILE A 49 6.79 5.37 14.77
CA ILE A 49 6.82 4.19 13.89
C ILE A 49 7.96 4.28 12.87
N GLU A 50 8.14 5.44 12.24
CA GLU A 50 9.19 5.69 11.24
C GLU A 50 10.60 5.65 11.84
N SER A 51 10.75 6.07 13.10
CA SER A 51 12.04 6.11 13.78
C SER A 51 12.62 4.74 14.13
N ASN A 52 11.86 3.65 13.97
CA ASN A 52 12.21 2.29 14.40
C ASN A 52 12.65 2.22 15.89
N LEU A 53 12.27 3.19 16.71
CA LEU A 53 12.56 3.20 18.14
C LEU A 53 11.68 2.19 18.88
N PRO A 54 12.09 1.72 20.07
CA PRO A 54 11.27 0.80 20.85
C PRO A 54 9.92 1.45 21.20
N ILE A 55 8.85 0.73 20.89
CA ILE A 55 7.46 1.18 21.06
C ILE A 55 6.97 0.75 22.44
N SER A 56 6.38 1.68 23.19
CA SER A 56 5.73 1.36 24.47
C SER A 56 4.55 0.40 24.25
N PRO A 57 4.34 -0.63 25.11
CA PRO A 57 3.17 -1.52 25.03
C PRO A 57 1.82 -0.81 25.09
N GLU A 58 1.77 0.41 25.66
CA GLU A 58 0.57 1.26 25.71
C GLU A 58 0.31 2.07 24.44
N MET A 59 1.36 2.37 23.67
CA MET A 59 1.27 3.27 22.51
C MET A 59 0.18 2.83 21.51
N PRO A 60 0.02 1.53 21.17
CA PRO A 60 -1.05 1.09 20.28
C PRO A 60 -2.46 1.53 20.70
N TYR A 61 -2.76 1.59 22.00
CA TYR A 61 -4.06 2.06 22.47
C TYR A 61 -4.27 3.54 22.12
N TYR A 62 -3.34 4.42 22.51
CA TYR A 62 -3.48 5.85 22.29
C TYR A 62 -3.46 6.23 20.81
N PHE A 63 -2.65 5.52 20.02
CA PHE A 63 -2.65 5.73 18.59
C PHE A 63 -3.98 5.29 17.96
N ALA A 64 -4.57 4.19 18.42
CA ALA A 64 -5.89 3.78 17.96
C ALA A 64 -7.00 4.79 18.30
N VAL A 65 -6.99 5.37 19.49
CA VAL A 65 -7.91 6.46 19.87
C VAL A 65 -7.74 7.64 18.92
N THR A 66 -6.50 8.04 18.66
CA THR A 66 -6.19 9.13 17.73
C THR A 66 -6.74 8.83 16.32
N LEU A 67 -6.53 7.62 15.82
CA LEU A 67 -7.02 7.20 14.51
C LEU A 67 -8.54 7.12 14.43
N TYR A 68 -9.21 6.77 15.54
CA TYR A 68 -10.67 6.78 15.63
C TYR A 68 -11.23 8.18 15.48
N GLU A 69 -10.65 9.16 16.19
CA GLU A 69 -11.06 10.57 16.13
C GLU A 69 -10.80 11.19 14.75
N LEU A 70 -9.79 10.69 14.03
CA LEU A 70 -9.50 11.07 12.64
C LEU A 70 -10.33 10.29 11.60
N GLY A 71 -11.25 9.40 12.00
CA GLY A 71 -12.05 8.60 11.08
C GLY A 71 -11.30 7.48 10.36
N GLN A 72 -10.04 7.20 10.72
CA GLN A 72 -9.23 6.10 10.18
C GLN A 72 -9.56 4.78 10.90
N PHE A 73 -10.80 4.33 10.76
CA PHE A 73 -11.38 3.27 11.58
C PHE A 73 -10.70 1.89 11.40
N ASP A 74 -10.34 1.49 10.19
CA ASP A 74 -9.64 0.20 9.96
C ASP A 74 -8.27 0.16 10.66
N ASN A 75 -7.50 1.25 10.50
CA ASN A 75 -6.21 1.39 11.18
C ASN A 75 -6.39 1.39 12.70
N SER A 76 -7.37 2.14 13.22
CA SER A 76 -7.71 2.15 14.65
C SER A 76 -8.00 0.73 15.18
N LEU A 77 -8.83 -0.04 14.47
CA LEU A 77 -9.16 -1.41 14.85
C LEU A 77 -7.93 -2.33 14.87
N ASN A 78 -7.03 -2.18 13.90
CA ASN A 78 -5.79 -2.96 13.83
C ASN A 78 -4.88 -2.66 15.04
N PHE A 79 -4.74 -1.39 15.44
CA PHE A 79 -3.97 -1.00 16.61
C PHE A 79 -4.62 -1.46 17.94
N ILE A 80 -5.95 -1.39 18.07
CA ILE A 80 -6.65 -1.95 19.25
C ILE A 80 -6.46 -3.47 19.36
N LYS A 81 -6.60 -4.21 18.26
CA LYS A 81 -6.33 -5.66 18.25
C LYS A 81 -4.91 -5.95 18.71
N ARG A 82 -3.94 -5.15 18.25
CA ARG A 82 -2.53 -5.30 18.65
C ARG A 82 -2.30 -4.97 20.13
N TYR A 83 -2.92 -3.91 20.64
CA TYR A 83 -2.87 -3.54 22.07
C TYR A 83 -3.35 -4.70 22.96
N LEU A 84 -4.54 -5.24 22.66
CA LEU A 84 -5.13 -6.35 23.41
C LEU A 84 -4.31 -7.64 23.27
N GLN A 85 -3.69 -7.88 22.11
CA GLN A 85 -2.82 -9.04 21.89
C GLN A 85 -1.53 -8.98 22.72
N ILE A 86 -0.90 -7.81 22.81
CA ILE A 86 0.38 -7.64 23.53
C ILE A 86 0.17 -7.70 25.04
N ASN A 87 -0.84 -7.00 25.53
CA ASN A 87 -1.02 -6.77 26.98
C ASN A 87 -1.99 -7.76 27.63
N GLY A 88 -2.83 -8.44 26.85
CA GLY A 88 -3.81 -9.39 27.38
C GLY A 88 -4.90 -8.70 28.21
N ARG A 89 -5.43 -9.43 29.20
CA ARG A 89 -6.50 -8.96 30.10
C ARG A 89 -6.00 -8.04 31.22
N ASP A 90 -4.70 -8.07 31.51
CA ASP A 90 -4.07 -7.27 32.56
C ASP A 90 -3.65 -5.88 32.06
N ALA A 91 -4.07 -5.51 30.85
CA ALA A 91 -3.77 -4.21 30.27
C ALA A 91 -4.43 -3.09 31.08
N GLU A 92 -3.68 -2.02 31.38
CA GLU A 92 -4.20 -0.88 32.16
C GLU A 92 -5.49 -0.29 31.58
N LYS A 93 -5.62 -0.27 30.24
CA LYS A 93 -6.77 0.26 29.50
C LYS A 93 -7.58 -0.84 28.81
N TYR A 94 -7.66 -2.03 29.42
CA TYR A 94 -8.33 -3.18 28.83
C TYR A 94 -9.80 -2.87 28.52
N GLU A 95 -10.54 -2.32 29.49
CA GLU A 95 -11.97 -2.02 29.34
C GLU A 95 -12.20 -0.92 28.29
N GLU A 96 -11.42 0.15 28.30
CA GLU A 96 -11.53 1.22 27.31
C GLU A 96 -11.19 0.72 25.91
N ALA A 97 -10.18 -0.16 25.77
CA ALA A 97 -9.83 -0.76 24.50
C ALA A 97 -10.95 -1.66 23.96
N ARG A 98 -11.63 -2.42 24.82
CA ARG A 98 -12.78 -3.26 24.45
C ARG A 98 -14.00 -2.43 24.06
N GLU A 99 -14.24 -1.33 24.77
CA GLU A 99 -15.30 -0.40 24.42
C GLU A 99 -15.02 0.31 23.08
N LEU A 100 -13.78 0.74 22.84
CA LEU A 100 -13.40 1.30 21.54
C LEU A 100 -13.55 0.26 20.41
N GLN A 101 -13.15 -0.99 20.65
CA GLN A 101 -13.36 -2.09 19.70
C GLN A 101 -14.84 -2.26 19.33
N ARG A 102 -15.74 -2.14 20.31
CA ARG A 102 -17.19 -2.22 20.08
C ARG A 102 -17.70 -1.03 19.27
N LYS A 103 -17.26 0.19 19.59
CA LYS A 103 -17.61 1.40 18.84
C LYS A 103 -17.15 1.35 17.39
N LEU A 104 -15.99 0.77 17.13
CA LEU A 104 -15.44 0.60 15.78
C LEU A 104 -16.27 -0.34 14.90
N GLN A 105 -17.09 -1.22 15.46
CA GLN A 105 -17.84 -2.20 14.66
C GLN A 105 -18.81 -1.54 13.68
N GLU A 106 -19.49 -0.47 14.10
CA GLU A 106 -20.44 0.27 13.28
C GLU A 106 -19.77 0.95 12.06
N PRO A 107 -18.76 1.83 12.22
CA PRO A 107 -18.12 2.46 11.06
C PRO A 107 -17.40 1.46 10.16
N ILE A 108 -16.84 0.39 10.69
CA ILE A 108 -16.24 -0.68 9.88
C ILE A 108 -17.31 -1.36 9.02
N ASN A 109 -18.49 -1.64 9.57
CA ASN A 109 -19.60 -2.20 8.78
C ASN A 109 -20.05 -1.21 7.70
N ALA A 110 -20.06 0.10 7.98
CA ALA A 110 -20.38 1.13 6.99
C ALA A 110 -19.34 1.19 5.85
N ILE A 111 -18.05 1.01 6.16
CA ILE A 111 -16.97 0.88 5.16
C ILE A 111 -17.20 -0.34 4.27
N LEU A 112 -17.48 -1.50 4.86
CA LEU A 112 -17.71 -2.74 4.11
C LEU A 112 -18.96 -2.69 3.24
N ALA A 113 -19.98 -1.94 3.66
CA ALA A 113 -21.21 -1.74 2.89
C ALA A 113 -21.08 -0.69 1.78
N CYS A 114 -20.00 0.11 1.77
CA CYS A 114 -19.87 1.23 0.84
C CYS A 114 -19.21 0.81 -0.47
N GLU A 115 -19.85 1.15 -1.59
CA GLU A 115 -19.33 0.90 -2.94
C GLU A 115 -18.23 1.88 -3.37
N PHE A 116 -18.02 2.96 -2.61
CA PHE A 116 -17.07 4.03 -2.92
C PHE A 116 -15.83 4.03 -2.02
N CYS A 117 -15.77 3.14 -1.04
CA CYS A 117 -14.63 3.03 -0.16
C CYS A 117 -13.83 1.76 -0.48
N ASN A 118 -12.52 1.79 -0.23
CA ASN A 118 -11.75 0.57 -0.13
C ASN A 118 -12.03 -0.11 1.22
N ASN A 119 -11.49 -1.32 1.41
CA ASN A 119 -11.64 -2.07 2.67
C ASN A 119 -11.08 -1.34 3.90
N GLN A 120 -10.28 -0.30 3.72
CA GLN A 120 -9.65 0.48 4.80
C GLN A 120 -10.42 1.78 5.12
N GLY A 121 -11.46 2.12 4.34
CA GLY A 121 -12.26 3.35 4.52
C GLY A 121 -11.79 4.57 3.72
N TYR A 122 -10.80 4.43 2.84
CA TYR A 122 -10.39 5.48 1.92
C TYR A 122 -11.23 5.47 0.65
N ARG A 123 -11.42 6.64 0.06
CA ARG A 123 -12.22 6.78 -1.16
C ARG A 123 -11.52 6.14 -2.36
N ILE A 124 -12.31 5.51 -3.22
CA ILE A 124 -11.84 4.95 -4.48
C ILE A 124 -12.30 5.83 -5.64
N GLN A 125 -11.44 5.95 -6.64
CA GLN A 125 -11.74 6.63 -7.88
C GLN A 125 -11.49 5.71 -9.06
N THR A 126 -12.21 5.93 -10.15
CA THR A 126 -11.96 5.22 -11.40
C THR A 126 -10.53 5.48 -11.86
N CYS A 127 -9.82 4.42 -12.26
CA CYS A 127 -8.43 4.54 -12.67
C CYS A 127 -8.32 5.53 -13.86
N PRO A 128 -7.56 6.64 -13.74
CA PRO A 128 -7.48 7.65 -14.80
C PRO A 128 -6.78 7.12 -16.05
N THR A 129 -5.95 6.08 -15.93
CA THR A 129 -5.19 5.52 -17.06
C THR A 129 -6.01 4.57 -17.93
N CYS A 130 -6.93 3.80 -17.35
CA CYS A 130 -7.76 2.85 -18.09
C CYS A 130 -9.24 3.20 -18.10
N GLU A 131 -9.66 4.26 -17.40
CA GLU A 131 -11.06 4.69 -17.30
C GLU A 131 -11.99 3.56 -16.83
N GLY A 132 -11.49 2.67 -15.96
CA GLY A 132 -12.23 1.50 -15.49
C GLY A 132 -12.22 0.28 -16.43
N LYS A 133 -11.59 0.36 -17.62
CA LYS A 133 -11.50 -0.76 -18.59
C LYS A 133 -10.61 -1.91 -18.13
N LYS A 134 -9.83 -1.73 -17.04
CA LYS A 134 -8.90 -2.69 -16.40
C LYS A 134 -7.71 -3.13 -17.26
N GLN A 135 -7.84 -3.08 -18.58
CA GLN A 135 -6.82 -3.44 -19.54
C GLN A 135 -6.47 -2.24 -20.41
N ILE A 136 -5.22 -2.20 -20.85
CA ILE A 136 -4.72 -1.23 -21.81
C ILE A 136 -4.06 -1.97 -22.97
N SER A 137 -4.32 -1.51 -24.19
CA SER A 137 -3.57 -1.93 -25.35
C SER A 137 -2.30 -1.09 -25.42
N GLN A 138 -1.15 -1.72 -25.32
CA GLN A 138 0.14 -1.06 -25.46
C GLN A 138 0.97 -1.72 -26.55
N ALA A 139 1.88 -0.95 -27.14
CA ALA A 139 2.86 -1.50 -28.05
C ALA A 139 3.63 -2.61 -27.34
N CYS A 140 3.84 -3.72 -28.03
CA CYS A 140 4.58 -4.84 -27.47
C CYS A 140 5.99 -4.40 -27.06
N ASP A 141 6.34 -4.55 -25.78
CA ASP A 141 7.64 -4.11 -25.24
C ASP A 141 8.83 -4.76 -25.97
N LEU A 142 8.65 -6.01 -26.41
CA LEU A 142 9.70 -6.79 -27.05
C LEU A 142 9.99 -6.34 -28.49
N CYS A 143 8.96 -6.20 -29.34
CA CYS A 143 9.16 -5.74 -30.73
C CYS A 143 9.09 -4.23 -30.89
N ARG A 144 8.56 -3.51 -29.90
CA ARG A 144 8.25 -2.07 -29.92
C ARG A 144 7.42 -1.68 -31.14
N GLY A 145 6.34 -2.43 -31.39
CA GLY A 145 5.44 -2.19 -32.52
C GLY A 145 5.95 -2.65 -33.90
N ARG A 146 7.04 -3.41 -33.98
CA ARG A 146 7.60 -3.91 -35.26
C ARG A 146 7.15 -5.31 -35.68
N GLY A 147 6.55 -6.09 -34.78
CA GLY A 147 6.07 -7.46 -35.04
C GLY A 147 7.17 -8.53 -35.22
N MET A 148 8.42 -8.13 -35.46
CA MET A 148 9.58 -9.00 -35.65
C MET A 148 10.67 -8.67 -34.63
N VAL A 149 11.39 -9.70 -34.19
CA VAL A 149 12.53 -9.58 -33.26
C VAL A 149 13.76 -10.28 -33.87
N GLY A 150 14.95 -9.82 -33.50
CA GLY A 150 16.19 -10.45 -33.96
C GLY A 150 16.33 -11.86 -33.39
N CYS A 151 16.80 -12.81 -34.20
CA CYS A 151 17.05 -14.17 -33.77
C CYS A 151 18.17 -14.17 -32.72
N ASN A 152 17.86 -14.63 -31.52
CA ASN A 152 18.82 -14.70 -30.40
C ASN A 152 19.93 -15.74 -30.64
N ARG A 153 19.75 -16.69 -31.54
CA ARG A 153 20.73 -17.75 -31.83
C ARG A 153 21.86 -17.27 -32.75
N CYS A 154 21.55 -16.43 -33.75
CA CYS A 154 22.54 -15.86 -34.66
C CYS A 154 22.77 -14.35 -34.47
N PHE A 155 22.16 -13.76 -33.43
CA PHE A 155 22.23 -12.32 -33.13
C PHE A 155 21.88 -11.42 -34.32
N GLY A 156 20.86 -11.79 -35.09
CA GLY A 156 20.44 -11.00 -36.26
C GLY A 156 21.19 -11.31 -37.57
N LYS A 157 22.24 -12.14 -37.55
CA LYS A 157 23.10 -12.37 -38.72
C LYS A 157 22.59 -13.39 -39.75
N GLY A 158 21.61 -14.22 -39.40
CA GLY A 158 21.13 -15.33 -40.24
C GLY A 158 22.06 -16.55 -40.30
N LEU A 159 23.33 -16.40 -39.88
CA LEU A 159 24.38 -17.43 -39.97
C LEU A 159 25.03 -17.67 -38.60
N ILE A 160 25.47 -18.91 -38.37
CA ILE A 160 26.22 -19.36 -37.19
C ILE A 160 27.62 -19.78 -37.62
N THR A 161 28.65 -19.24 -36.97
CA THR A 161 30.04 -19.62 -37.20
C THR A 161 30.44 -20.78 -36.30
N LYS A 162 30.95 -21.87 -36.88
CA LYS A 162 31.54 -23.00 -36.15
C LYS A 162 32.98 -23.22 -36.61
N ARG A 163 33.84 -23.69 -35.73
CA ARG A 163 35.20 -24.14 -36.10
C ARG A 163 35.21 -25.64 -36.26
N ASN A 164 35.76 -26.12 -37.36
CA ASN A 164 35.91 -27.55 -37.61
C ASN A 164 37.20 -28.09 -36.97
N VAL A 165 37.44 -29.39 -37.12
CA VAL A 165 38.63 -30.09 -36.60
C VAL A 165 39.96 -29.57 -37.16
N PHE A 166 39.93 -28.83 -38.27
CA PHE A 166 41.09 -28.18 -38.89
C PHE A 166 41.23 -26.70 -38.48
N ASN A 167 40.45 -26.24 -37.50
CA ASN A 167 40.43 -24.86 -37.02
C ASN A 167 40.00 -23.83 -38.08
N LEU A 168 39.35 -24.28 -39.17
CA LEU A 168 38.74 -23.41 -40.19
C LEU A 168 37.35 -22.97 -39.73
N VAL A 169 36.99 -21.72 -40.04
CA VAL A 169 35.67 -21.16 -39.72
C VAL A 169 34.70 -21.51 -40.84
N GLU A 170 33.64 -22.22 -40.48
CA GLU A 170 32.52 -22.54 -41.38
C GLU A 170 31.28 -21.74 -41.00
N TYR A 171 30.56 -21.29 -42.03
CA TYR A 171 29.29 -20.57 -41.89
C TYR A 171 28.15 -21.53 -42.17
N HIS A 172 27.27 -21.68 -41.19
CA HIS A 172 26.08 -22.52 -41.30
C HIS A 172 24.85 -21.62 -41.20
N GLU A 173 23.81 -21.91 -41.97
CA GLU A 173 22.52 -21.22 -41.81
C GLU A 173 21.99 -21.42 -40.40
N CYS A 174 21.39 -20.38 -39.84
CA CYS A 174 20.83 -20.47 -38.51
C CYS A 174 19.54 -21.27 -38.53
N ASP A 175 19.58 -22.50 -38.02
CA ASP A 175 18.43 -23.42 -37.95
C ASP A 175 17.17 -22.81 -37.32
N LYS A 176 17.32 -21.82 -36.43
CA LYS A 176 16.20 -21.20 -35.71
C LYS A 176 15.45 -20.14 -36.55
N CYS A 177 16.13 -19.48 -37.48
CA CYS A 177 15.53 -18.41 -38.29
C CYS A 177 15.69 -18.65 -39.79
N HIS A 178 16.14 -19.85 -40.18
CA HIS A 178 16.31 -20.27 -41.57
C HIS A 178 17.02 -19.22 -42.45
N GLY A 179 18.10 -18.63 -41.94
CA GLY A 179 18.88 -17.62 -42.68
C GLY A 179 18.35 -16.18 -42.59
N GLU A 180 17.11 -15.93 -42.13
CA GLU A 180 16.50 -14.60 -42.14
C GLU A 180 17.06 -13.63 -41.08
N GLY A 181 17.68 -14.18 -40.03
CA GLY A 181 18.24 -13.41 -38.91
C GLY A 181 17.18 -12.80 -37.98
N LYS A 182 15.89 -12.87 -38.32
CA LYS A 182 14.76 -12.37 -37.53
C LYS A 182 13.69 -13.45 -37.45
N HIS A 183 12.78 -13.32 -36.49
CA HIS A 183 11.58 -14.14 -36.43
C HIS A 183 10.41 -13.32 -35.87
N THR A 184 9.20 -13.82 -36.06
CA THR A 184 7.99 -13.22 -35.50
C THR A 184 8.14 -13.04 -33.99
N CYS A 185 7.68 -11.90 -33.48
CA CYS A 185 7.75 -11.60 -32.07
C CYS A 185 6.92 -12.62 -31.28
N PRO A 186 7.54 -13.42 -30.39
CA PRO A 186 6.83 -14.48 -29.65
C PRO A 186 5.89 -13.93 -28.57
N THR A 187 5.93 -12.62 -28.30
CA THR A 187 5.11 -11.97 -27.27
C THR A 187 3.81 -11.41 -27.82
N CYS A 188 3.78 -10.99 -29.09
CA CYS A 188 2.58 -10.46 -29.73
C CYS A 188 2.17 -11.24 -30.98
N ASP A 189 2.91 -12.29 -31.36
CA ASP A 189 2.68 -13.08 -32.57
C ASP A 189 2.50 -12.24 -33.84
N GLY A 190 3.18 -11.08 -33.89
CA GLY A 190 3.09 -10.13 -34.99
C GLY A 190 1.93 -9.12 -34.89
N LEU A 191 1.07 -9.20 -33.88
CA LEU A 191 -0.08 -8.30 -33.65
C LEU A 191 0.31 -6.88 -33.22
N LEU A 192 1.61 -6.62 -33.02
CA LEU A 192 2.24 -5.33 -32.69
C LEU A 192 1.91 -4.78 -31.30
N ASN A 193 0.68 -5.00 -30.83
CA ASN A 193 0.16 -4.58 -29.55
C ASN A 193 -0.16 -5.78 -28.67
N VAL A 194 0.01 -5.60 -27.36
CA VAL A 194 -0.36 -6.58 -26.35
C VAL A 194 -1.40 -5.93 -25.45
N VAL A 195 -2.52 -6.63 -25.26
CA VAL A 195 -3.49 -6.26 -24.24
C VAL A 195 -2.96 -6.79 -22.92
N SER A 196 -2.63 -5.88 -22.01
CA SER A 196 -2.21 -6.24 -20.66
C SER A 196 -3.11 -5.60 -19.62
N ALA A 197 -3.03 -6.10 -18.38
CA ALA A 197 -3.59 -5.38 -17.25
C ALA A 197 -3.02 -3.96 -17.19
N CYS A 198 -3.86 -3.00 -16.83
CA CYS A 198 -3.44 -1.62 -16.61
C CYS A 198 -2.41 -1.60 -15.48
N ARG A 199 -1.23 -1.03 -15.76
CA ARG A 199 -0.11 -0.98 -14.79
C ARG A 199 -0.45 -0.13 -13.56
N THR A 200 -1.25 0.92 -13.74
CA THR A 200 -1.65 1.86 -12.68
C THR A 200 -2.58 1.22 -11.65
N CYS A 201 -3.60 0.50 -12.08
CA CYS A 201 -4.56 -0.14 -11.17
C CYS A 201 -4.38 -1.66 -11.03
N GLN A 202 -3.33 -2.23 -11.65
CA GLN A 202 -3.05 -3.67 -11.67
C GLN A 202 -4.27 -4.53 -12.08
N GLY A 203 -5.09 -4.02 -13.00
CA GLY A 203 -6.31 -4.71 -13.45
C GLY A 203 -7.56 -4.54 -12.57
N GLN A 204 -7.52 -3.77 -11.48
CA GLN A 204 -8.69 -3.53 -10.63
C GLN A 204 -9.70 -2.55 -11.27
N GLY A 205 -9.21 -1.60 -12.08
CA GLY A 205 -10.02 -0.55 -12.71
C GLY A 205 -10.28 0.67 -11.82
N MET A 206 -9.88 0.58 -10.55
CA MET A 206 -10.01 1.65 -9.55
C MET A 206 -8.65 1.91 -8.89
N VAL A 207 -8.47 3.12 -8.39
CA VAL A 207 -7.30 3.56 -7.62
C VAL A 207 -7.77 4.16 -6.30
N GLN A 208 -6.98 3.97 -5.26
CA GLN A 208 -7.26 4.51 -3.93
C GLN A 208 -6.76 5.96 -3.85
N THR A 209 -7.49 6.81 -3.13
CA THR A 209 -7.07 8.17 -2.80
C THR A 209 -6.65 8.28 -1.35
N GLU A 210 -5.96 9.36 -0.99
CA GLU A 210 -5.62 9.66 0.41
C GLU A 210 -6.81 10.21 1.20
N GLU A 211 -7.89 10.61 0.53
CA GLU A 211 -9.11 11.13 1.15
C GLU A 211 -9.90 10.01 1.86
N ILE A 212 -10.29 10.27 3.10
CA ILE A 212 -11.21 9.42 3.86
C ILE A 212 -12.60 9.49 3.20
N CYS A 213 -13.21 8.33 3.02
CA CYS A 213 -14.50 8.20 2.37
C CYS A 213 -15.61 8.76 3.27
N ASN A 214 -16.42 9.69 2.75
CA ASN A 214 -17.59 10.21 3.46
C ASN A 214 -18.85 9.36 3.25
N HIS A 215 -18.75 8.20 2.59
CA HIS A 215 -19.87 7.31 2.22
C HIS A 215 -20.98 7.94 1.36
N GLU A 216 -20.76 9.14 0.83
CA GLU A 216 -21.71 9.80 -0.05
C GLU A 216 -21.33 9.62 -1.52
N ALA A 217 -22.34 9.59 -2.38
CA ALA A 217 -22.12 9.56 -3.81
C ALA A 217 -21.34 10.81 -4.25
N PRO A 218 -20.42 10.70 -5.23
CA PRO A 218 -19.72 11.85 -5.77
C PRO A 218 -20.74 12.91 -6.22
N THR A 219 -20.64 14.10 -5.64
CA THR A 219 -21.44 15.24 -6.08
C THR A 219 -21.12 15.52 -7.54
N ARG A 220 -22.10 15.29 -8.43
CA ARG A 220 -21.95 15.63 -9.85
C ARG A 220 -21.82 17.15 -9.93
N HIS A 221 -20.63 17.66 -10.21
CA HIS A 221 -20.32 19.10 -10.28
C HIS A 221 -21.27 19.91 -11.19
N MET A 222 -21.99 19.24 -12.11
CA MET A 222 -23.02 19.83 -12.97
C MET A 222 -24.31 20.23 -12.25
N SER A 223 -24.65 19.64 -11.10
CA SER A 223 -25.87 20.00 -10.37
C SER A 223 -25.77 21.37 -9.69
N MET A 224 -24.58 21.78 -9.24
CA MET A 224 -24.40 23.09 -8.61
C MET A 224 -24.53 24.26 -9.60
N ILE A 225 -24.12 24.07 -10.86
CA ILE A 225 -24.34 25.08 -11.91
C ILE A 225 -25.84 25.18 -12.22
N PHE A 226 -26.52 24.04 -12.32
CA PHE A 226 -27.95 24.01 -12.61
C PHE A 226 -28.79 24.61 -11.47
N GLU A 227 -28.46 24.30 -10.21
CA GLU A 227 -29.13 24.89 -9.03
C GLU A 227 -28.84 26.39 -8.90
N ARG A 228 -27.62 26.85 -9.20
CA ARG A 228 -27.30 28.30 -9.26
C ARG A 228 -28.07 29.02 -10.37
N ILE A 229 -28.18 28.42 -11.56
CA ILE A 229 -28.97 28.98 -12.67
C ILE A 229 -30.45 29.01 -12.32
N LYS A 230 -30.97 27.98 -11.64
CA LYS A 230 -32.37 27.91 -11.19
C LYS A 230 -32.68 28.97 -10.13
N ALA A 231 -31.77 29.18 -9.18
CA ALA A 231 -31.89 30.24 -8.17
C ALA A 231 -31.81 31.66 -8.78
N LEU A 232 -31.00 31.85 -9.83
CA LEU A 232 -30.93 33.11 -10.57
C LEU A 232 -32.22 33.42 -11.35
N HIS A 233 -32.87 32.41 -11.94
CA HIS A 233 -34.15 32.62 -12.63
C HIS A 233 -35.31 32.86 -11.67
N ALA A 234 -35.34 32.20 -10.51
CA ALA A 234 -36.37 32.40 -9.49
C ALA A 234 -36.32 33.76 -8.76
N ALA A 235 -35.25 34.55 -8.97
CA ALA A 235 -35.08 35.89 -8.41
C ALA A 235 -35.42 37.02 -9.41
N ILE A 236 -35.82 36.67 -10.63
CA ILE A 236 -36.15 37.60 -11.72
C ILE A 236 -37.66 37.61 -12.03
N ASP A 237 -38.42 36.68 -11.45
CA ASP A 237 -39.90 36.69 -11.40
C ASP A 237 -40.41 37.31 -10.09
#